data_AF-A0A1X7IFS6-F1
#
_entry.id   AF-A0A1X7IFS6-F1
#
_cell.length_a   1.000
_cell.length_b   1.000
_cell.length_c   1.000
_cell.angle_alpha   90.00
_cell.angle_beta   90.00
_cell.angle_gamma   90.00
#
_symmetry.space_group_name_H-M   'P 1'
#
loop_
_entity.id
_entity.type
_entity.pdbx_description
1 polymer ?
#
loop_
_entity_poly.entity_id
_entity_poly.type
_entity_poly.pdbx_seq_one_letter_code
_entity_poly.pdbx_strand_id
1 'polypeptide(L)'
;MTELNCADTDRVRDIIHVFGGLSWPAPREEMASIGARLEWTILSETPHSTRFDTGFPTNFPIGGVTVDDGRIGQVTIKLTDKVTDPDAELAAELSSSAVHFREDITVLVGEPVSVRGGVESHWTWDLANGGRVTLTRSSSVVTLTVLQERYADIERNEEALGISESRDPEADLV
;
A
#
# COMPACT_ATOMS: atom_id res chain seq x y z
N MET A 1 -13.68 -0.40 -25.14
CA MET A 1 -13.18 0.61 -24.20
C MET A 1 -13.37 0.00 -22.83
N THR A 2 -12.27 -0.45 -22.22
CA THR A 2 -12.31 -1.07 -20.89
C THR A 2 -12.05 0.05 -19.91
N GLU A 3 -13.07 0.49 -19.20
CA GLU A 3 -12.95 1.50 -18.15
C GLU A 3 -12.16 0.90 -16.97
N LEU A 4 -11.14 1.61 -16.47
CA LEU A 4 -10.36 1.19 -15.31
C LEU A 4 -11.19 1.32 -14.03
N ASN A 5 -11.50 0.20 -13.37
CA ASN A 5 -12.16 0.27 -12.08
C ASN A 5 -11.18 0.58 -10.95
N CYS A 6 -11.65 1.34 -9.96
CA CYS A 6 -10.86 1.83 -8.84
C CYS A 6 -11.63 1.68 -7.51
N ALA A 7 -10.89 1.58 -6.41
CA ALA A 7 -11.42 1.72 -5.07
C ALA A 7 -11.98 3.12 -4.85
N ASP A 8 -13.03 3.22 -4.04
CA ASP A 8 -13.57 4.51 -3.61
C ASP A 8 -12.59 5.21 -2.64
N THR A 9 -12.44 6.53 -2.79
CA THR A 9 -11.65 7.37 -1.89
C THR A 9 -12.04 7.22 -0.42
N ASP A 10 -13.33 7.06 -0.11
CA ASP A 10 -13.81 6.87 1.26
C ASP A 10 -13.26 5.56 1.85
N ARG A 11 -13.13 4.50 1.04
CA ARG A 11 -12.50 3.24 1.47
C ARG A 11 -11.01 3.40 1.73
N VAL A 12 -10.31 4.21 0.92
CA VAL A 12 -8.88 4.52 1.15
C VAL A 12 -8.71 5.31 2.46
N ARG A 13 -9.61 6.24 2.74
CA ARG A 13 -9.64 6.96 4.02
C ARG A 13 -9.83 6.02 5.21
N ASP A 14 -10.76 5.07 5.10
CA ASP A 14 -11.00 4.08 6.15
C ASP A 14 -9.76 3.21 6.41
N ILE A 15 -9.07 2.78 5.35
CA ILE A 15 -7.79 2.05 5.47
C ILE A 15 -6.78 2.87 6.26
N ILE A 16 -6.53 4.13 5.86
CA ILE A 16 -5.55 4.99 6.55
C ILE A 16 -5.94 5.21 7.99
N HIS A 17 -7.22 5.43 8.28
CA HIS A 17 -7.70 5.65 9.64
C HIS A 17 -7.53 4.39 10.51
N VAL A 18 -7.89 3.22 9.99
CA VAL A 18 -7.76 1.95 10.71
C VAL A 18 -6.30 1.66 11.04
N PHE A 19 -5.39 1.75 10.07
CA PHE A 19 -3.98 1.44 10.29
C PHE A 19 -3.22 2.55 11.02
N GLY A 20 -3.58 3.82 10.82
CA GLY A 20 -3.05 4.96 11.57
C GLY A 20 -3.49 4.99 13.03
N GLY A 21 -4.57 4.28 13.38
CA GLY A 21 -5.05 4.10 14.75
C GLY A 21 -4.45 2.91 15.49
N LEU A 22 -3.61 2.09 14.84
CA LEU A 22 -2.96 0.95 15.51
C LEU A 22 -1.81 1.40 16.40
N SER A 23 -1.55 0.63 17.46
CA SER A 23 -0.29 0.71 18.21
C SER A 23 0.68 -0.31 17.63
N TRP A 24 1.74 0.17 16.97
CA TRP A 24 2.78 -0.70 16.42
C TRP A 24 3.73 -1.20 17.53
N PRO A 25 4.28 -2.43 17.40
CA PRO A 25 3.90 -3.46 16.44
C PRO A 25 2.57 -4.14 16.83
N ALA A 26 1.59 -4.13 15.93
CA ALA A 26 0.29 -4.74 16.17
C ALA A 26 0.37 -6.29 16.04
N PRO A 27 -0.24 -7.05 16.97
CA PRO A 27 -0.23 -8.51 16.90
C PRO A 27 -1.09 -9.02 15.75
N ARG A 28 -0.74 -10.17 15.16
CA ARG A 28 -1.50 -10.75 14.04
C ARG A 28 -2.96 -11.02 14.40
N GLU A 29 -3.26 -11.25 15.67
CA GLU A 29 -4.62 -11.50 16.16
C GLU A 29 -5.57 -10.31 15.90
N GLU A 30 -5.05 -9.10 15.69
CA GLU A 30 -5.84 -7.93 15.28
C GLU A 30 -6.36 -8.02 13.84
N MET A 31 -5.82 -8.92 13.01
CA MET A 31 -6.19 -9.04 11.59
C MET A 31 -7.67 -9.31 11.36
N ALA A 32 -8.29 -10.15 12.20
CA ALA A 32 -9.72 -10.42 12.11
C ALA A 32 -10.56 -9.16 12.43
N SER A 33 -10.16 -8.41 13.47
CA SER A 33 -10.81 -7.16 13.86
C SER A 33 -10.64 -6.06 12.81
N ILE A 34 -9.44 -5.94 12.23
CA ILE A 34 -9.13 -5.01 11.14
C ILE A 34 -9.95 -5.37 9.89
N GLY A 35 -9.98 -6.65 9.52
CA GLY A 35 -10.81 -7.12 8.41
C GLY A 35 -12.28 -6.79 8.60
N ALA A 36 -12.84 -7.06 9.78
CA ALA A 36 -14.24 -6.72 10.09
C ALA A 36 -14.53 -5.21 9.99
N ARG A 37 -13.62 -4.35 10.47
CA ARG A 37 -13.77 -2.89 10.39
C ARG A 37 -13.71 -2.36 8.96
N LEU A 38 -12.91 -2.99 8.10
CA LEU A 38 -12.76 -2.63 6.70
C LEU A 38 -13.74 -3.39 5.79
N GLU A 39 -14.61 -4.23 6.37
CA GLU A 39 -15.53 -5.13 5.66
C GLU A 39 -14.82 -6.11 4.71
N TRP A 40 -13.57 -6.47 5.05
CA TRP A 40 -12.77 -7.43 4.32
C TRP A 40 -13.04 -8.86 4.78
N THR A 41 -12.97 -9.79 3.84
CA THR A 41 -13.13 -11.22 4.11
C THR A 41 -11.79 -11.93 4.04
N ILE A 42 -11.45 -12.75 5.04
CA ILE A 42 -10.24 -13.57 5.00
C ILE A 42 -10.39 -14.65 3.93
N LEU A 43 -9.47 -14.66 2.95
CA LEU A 43 -9.38 -15.68 1.90
C LEU A 43 -8.47 -16.83 2.31
N SER A 44 -7.36 -16.53 2.99
CA SER A 44 -6.40 -17.54 3.45
C SER A 44 -5.51 -16.97 4.56
N GLU A 45 -5.12 -17.81 5.51
CA GLU A 45 -4.21 -17.45 6.58
C GLU A 45 -3.10 -18.51 6.73
N THR A 46 -1.87 -18.04 6.91
CA THR A 46 -0.69 -18.84 7.24
C THR A 46 0.03 -18.19 8.43
N PRO A 47 1.01 -18.85 9.06
CA PRO A 47 1.82 -18.22 10.11
C PRO A 47 2.52 -16.92 9.71
N HIS A 48 2.80 -16.73 8.41
CA HIS A 48 3.57 -15.62 7.87
C HIS A 48 2.75 -14.64 7.02
N SER A 49 1.47 -14.95 6.77
CA SER A 49 0.67 -14.11 5.88
C SER A 49 -0.83 -14.28 6.06
N THR A 50 -1.58 -13.20 5.90
CA THR A 50 -3.03 -13.25 5.73
C THR A 50 -3.40 -12.60 4.41
N ARG A 51 -4.33 -13.23 3.67
CA ARG A 51 -4.88 -12.67 2.43
C ARG A 51 -6.35 -12.35 2.64
N PHE A 52 -6.75 -11.18 2.17
CA PHE A 52 -8.10 -10.66 2.25
C PHE A 52 -8.69 -10.44 0.86
N ASP A 53 -9.99 -10.65 0.75
CA ASP A 53 -10.84 -9.99 -0.23
C ASP A 53 -11.25 -8.65 0.36
N THR A 54 -10.93 -7.57 -0.36
CA THR A 54 -11.18 -6.19 0.04
C THR A 54 -12.58 -5.71 -0.33
N GLY A 55 -13.30 -6.46 -1.18
CA GLY A 55 -14.62 -6.07 -1.69
C GLY A 55 -14.62 -4.88 -2.65
N PHE A 56 -13.44 -4.40 -3.08
CA PHE A 56 -13.34 -3.30 -4.04
C PHE A 56 -13.90 -3.70 -5.40
N PRO A 57 -14.46 -2.76 -6.19
CA PRO A 57 -15.04 -3.06 -7.49
C PRO A 57 -13.95 -3.24 -8.56
N THR A 58 -12.86 -3.97 -8.26
CA THR A 58 -11.74 -4.22 -9.16
C THR A 58 -11.71 -5.69 -9.60
N ASN A 59 -10.97 -6.00 -10.66
CA ASN A 59 -10.78 -7.34 -11.19
C ASN A 59 -9.92 -8.24 -10.29
N PHE A 60 -9.24 -7.66 -9.29
CA PHE A 60 -8.41 -8.38 -8.34
C PHE A 60 -8.41 -7.67 -6.98
N PRO A 61 -9.53 -7.72 -6.23
CA PRO A 61 -9.72 -6.95 -5.00
C PRO A 61 -9.02 -7.61 -3.80
N ILE A 62 -7.72 -7.90 -3.92
CA ILE A 62 -6.96 -8.64 -2.92
C ILE A 62 -6.06 -7.72 -2.10
N GLY A 63 -6.16 -7.85 -0.78
CA GLY A 63 -5.21 -7.31 0.20
C GLY A 63 -4.31 -8.42 0.73
N GLY A 64 -3.02 -8.16 0.84
CA GLY A 64 -2.05 -9.06 1.45
C GLY A 64 -1.47 -8.46 2.72
N VAL A 65 -1.29 -9.29 3.74
CA VAL A 65 -0.59 -8.92 4.97
C VAL A 65 0.56 -9.89 5.19
N THR A 66 1.76 -9.36 5.40
CA THR A 66 2.93 -10.13 5.83
C THR A 66 3.05 -10.04 7.36
N VAL A 67 3.30 -11.18 7.99
CA VAL A 67 3.47 -11.32 9.43
C VAL A 67 4.92 -11.68 9.73
N ASP A 68 5.57 -10.89 10.59
CA ASP A 68 6.92 -11.14 11.10
C ASP A 68 6.88 -11.26 12.62
N ASP A 69 7.47 -12.33 13.16
CA ASP A 69 7.47 -12.65 14.60
C ASP A 69 6.08 -12.53 15.28
N GLY A 70 5.03 -13.00 14.59
CA GLY A 70 3.64 -12.92 15.08
C GLY A 70 3.03 -11.50 15.07
N ARG A 71 3.72 -10.53 14.49
CA ARG A 71 3.27 -9.13 14.35
C ARG A 71 2.99 -8.79 12.89
N ILE A 72 2.07 -7.86 12.68
CA ILE A 72 1.76 -7.32 11.35
C ILE A 72 2.97 -6.50 10.88
N GLY A 73 3.60 -6.92 9.79
CA GLY A 73 4.78 -6.25 9.23
C GLY A 73 4.43 -5.27 8.12
N GLN A 74 3.76 -5.76 7.09
CA GLN A 74 3.38 -4.99 5.91
C GLN A 74 1.99 -5.37 5.45
N VAL A 75 1.21 -4.39 5.02
CA VAL A 75 -0.08 -4.56 4.34
C VAL A 75 0.03 -3.98 2.95
N THR A 76 -0.37 -4.73 1.92
CA THR A 76 -0.40 -4.27 0.54
C THR A 76 -1.80 -4.45 -0.04
N ILE A 77 -2.39 -3.36 -0.52
CA ILE A 77 -3.74 -3.31 -1.08
C ILE A 77 -3.65 -2.84 -2.53
N LYS A 78 -4.35 -3.51 -3.45
CA LYS A 78 -4.54 -3.01 -4.82
C LYS A 78 -5.76 -2.10 -4.85
N LEU A 79 -5.57 -0.87 -5.35
CA LEU A 79 -6.61 0.14 -5.43
C LEU A 79 -7.26 0.24 -6.80
N THR A 80 -6.68 -0.38 -7.83
CA THR A 80 -7.22 -0.38 -9.20
C THR A 80 -7.26 -1.78 -9.76
N ASP A 81 -7.95 -1.93 -10.89
CA ASP A 81 -7.76 -3.10 -11.75
C ASP A 81 -6.26 -3.34 -12.01
N LYS A 82 -5.89 -4.62 -12.02
CA LYS A 82 -4.61 -5.05 -12.56
C LYS A 82 -4.75 -5.14 -14.07
N VAL A 83 -3.97 -4.35 -14.80
CA VAL A 83 -3.93 -4.33 -16.26
C VAL A 83 -2.64 -4.99 -16.74
N THR A 84 -2.74 -5.86 -17.73
CA THR A 84 -1.56 -6.44 -18.40
C THR A 84 -1.40 -5.74 -19.74
N ASP A 85 -0.19 -5.27 -20.04
CA ASP A 85 0.14 -4.53 -21.27
C ASP A 85 -0.83 -3.37 -21.57
N PRO A 86 -0.93 -2.36 -20.66
CA PRO A 86 -1.84 -1.23 -20.88
C PRO A 86 -1.46 -0.47 -22.14
N ASP A 87 -2.47 -0.12 -22.94
CA ASP A 87 -2.30 0.88 -23.98
C ASP A 87 -2.14 2.29 -23.37
N ALA A 88 -1.95 3.29 -24.25
CA ALA A 88 -1.72 4.66 -23.80
C ALA A 88 -2.91 5.26 -23.02
N GLU A 89 -4.13 4.82 -23.32
CA GLU A 89 -5.35 5.29 -22.67
C GLU A 89 -5.44 4.73 -21.24
N LEU A 90 -5.31 3.42 -21.08
CA LEU A 90 -5.28 2.77 -19.77
C LEU A 90 -4.09 3.22 -18.91
N ALA A 91 -2.93 3.46 -19.52
CA ALA A 91 -1.78 4.01 -18.81
C ALA A 91 -2.02 5.44 -18.29
N ALA A 92 -2.78 6.26 -19.04
CA ALA A 92 -3.19 7.59 -18.61
C ALA A 92 -4.24 7.52 -17.49
N GLU A 93 -5.22 6.61 -17.59
CA GLU A 93 -6.21 6.38 -16.53
C GLU A 93 -5.55 5.94 -15.21
N LEU A 94 -4.62 4.96 -15.25
CA LEU A 94 -3.83 4.55 -14.07
C LEU A 94 -3.07 5.72 -13.44
N SER A 95 -2.51 6.61 -14.28
CA SER A 95 -1.80 7.79 -13.81
C SER A 95 -2.75 8.78 -13.13
N SER A 96 -3.93 9.01 -13.71
CA SER A 96 -4.95 9.88 -13.18
C SER A 96 -5.48 9.37 -11.83
N SER A 97 -5.79 8.07 -11.73
CA SER A 97 -6.24 7.46 -10.48
C SER A 97 -5.19 7.54 -9.39
N ALA A 98 -3.92 7.33 -9.71
CA ALA A 98 -2.83 7.49 -8.74
C ALA A 98 -2.71 8.94 -8.22
N VAL A 99 -2.85 9.93 -9.10
CA VAL A 99 -2.85 11.35 -8.70
C VAL A 99 -4.04 11.65 -7.79
N HIS A 100 -5.22 11.13 -8.11
CA HIS A 100 -6.42 11.32 -7.29
C HIS A 100 -6.24 10.73 -5.89
N PHE A 101 -5.82 9.46 -5.78
CA PHE A 101 -5.53 8.85 -4.47
C PHE A 101 -4.44 9.60 -3.72
N ARG A 102 -3.39 10.07 -4.38
CA ARG A 102 -2.34 10.86 -3.74
C ARG A 102 -2.92 12.14 -3.12
N GLU A 103 -3.76 12.86 -3.85
CA GLU A 103 -4.41 14.08 -3.36
C GLU A 103 -5.28 13.78 -2.14
N ASP A 104 -6.06 12.71 -2.19
CA ASP A 104 -6.91 12.28 -1.07
C ASP A 104 -6.10 11.92 0.18
N ILE A 105 -5.02 11.15 0.02
CA ILE A 105 -4.11 10.80 1.11
C ILE A 105 -3.47 12.08 1.67
N THR A 106 -3.06 13.00 0.80
CA THR A 106 -2.44 14.27 1.20
C THR A 106 -3.38 15.12 2.05
N VAL A 107 -4.67 15.15 1.71
CA VAL A 107 -5.70 15.83 2.52
C VAL A 107 -5.82 15.21 3.92
N LEU A 108 -5.60 13.90 4.05
CA LEU A 108 -5.76 13.16 5.31
C LEU A 108 -4.55 13.26 6.24
N VAL A 109 -3.34 13.15 5.70
CA VAL A 109 -2.12 13.01 6.51
C VAL A 109 -1.06 14.10 6.25
N GLY A 110 -1.33 15.04 5.34
CA GLY A 110 -0.41 16.10 4.96
C GLY A 110 0.45 15.75 3.74
N GLU A 111 1.43 16.60 3.44
CA GLU A 111 2.32 16.39 2.28
C GLU A 111 3.19 15.13 2.43
N PRO A 112 3.49 14.41 1.32
CA PRO A 112 4.39 13.27 1.37
C PRO A 112 5.79 13.68 1.81
N VAL A 113 6.41 12.85 2.64
CA VAL A 113 7.80 13.03 3.09
C VAL A 113 8.81 12.64 2.02
N SER A 114 8.39 11.80 1.06
CA SER A 114 9.20 11.36 -0.08
C SER A 114 8.34 11.23 -1.33
N VAL A 115 8.86 11.73 -2.45
CA VAL A 115 8.22 11.67 -3.77
C VAL A 115 9.23 11.21 -4.79
N ARG A 116 8.94 10.10 -5.46
CA ARG A 116 9.75 9.57 -6.55
C ARG A 116 8.89 9.47 -7.80
N GLY A 117 9.33 10.14 -8.87
CA GLY A 117 8.74 10.00 -10.19
C GLY A 117 9.52 8.99 -11.06
N GLY A 118 8.91 8.59 -12.18
CA GLY A 118 9.54 7.67 -13.14
C GLY A 118 8.53 6.72 -13.76
N VAL A 119 9.03 5.60 -14.28
CA VAL A 119 8.19 4.49 -14.78
C VAL A 119 7.27 3.97 -13.67
N GLU A 120 7.80 3.92 -12.46
CA GLU A 120 7.04 3.74 -11.23
C GLU A 120 7.10 5.03 -10.44
N SER A 121 5.96 5.43 -9.88
CA SER A 121 5.86 6.63 -9.05
C SER A 121 5.47 6.24 -7.63
N HIS A 122 6.14 6.83 -6.65
CA HIS A 122 5.95 6.55 -5.24
C HIS A 122 5.71 7.86 -4.49
N TRP A 123 4.73 7.83 -3.60
CA TRP A 123 4.46 8.90 -2.64
C TRP A 123 4.36 8.28 -1.27
N THR A 124 5.17 8.77 -0.34
CA THR A 124 5.33 8.17 0.99
C THR A 124 4.95 9.18 2.06
N TRP A 125 4.20 8.76 3.06
CA TRP A 125 3.81 9.54 4.23
C TRP A 125 4.14 8.79 5.51
N ASP A 126 4.65 9.52 6.50
CA ASP A 126 4.80 9.00 7.86
C ASP A 126 3.50 9.21 8.65
N LEU A 127 3.06 8.17 9.33
CA LEU A 127 1.89 8.20 10.19
C LEU A 127 2.31 8.58 11.61
N ALA A 128 1.42 9.24 12.35
CA ALA A 128 1.69 9.68 13.72
C ALA A 128 1.97 8.54 14.70
N ASN A 129 1.56 7.31 14.37
CA ASN A 129 1.81 6.10 15.17
C ASN A 129 3.17 5.44 14.86
N GLY A 130 4.05 6.08 14.09
CA GLY A 130 5.37 5.57 13.72
C GLY A 130 5.36 4.70 12.46
N GLY A 131 4.19 4.22 12.03
CA GLY A 131 4.03 3.51 10.75
C GLY A 131 4.22 4.42 9.54
N ARG A 132 4.18 3.82 8.35
CA ARG A 132 4.36 4.53 7.08
C ARG A 132 3.37 4.02 6.04
N VAL A 133 2.86 4.92 5.22
CA VAL A 133 2.00 4.57 4.08
C VAL A 133 2.66 5.04 2.79
N THR A 134 2.66 4.17 1.78
CA THR A 134 3.21 4.45 0.46
C THR A 134 2.16 4.15 -0.59
N LEU A 135 1.88 5.13 -1.45
CA LEU A 135 1.12 4.93 -2.67
C LEU A 135 2.10 4.68 -3.80
N THR A 136 2.00 3.53 -4.45
CA THR A 136 2.82 3.17 -5.59
C THR A 136 1.95 3.05 -6.83
N ARG A 137 2.28 3.83 -7.86
CA ARG A 137 1.79 3.60 -9.22
C ARG A 137 2.86 2.79 -9.96
N SER A 138 2.54 1.53 -10.26
CA SER A 138 3.35 0.70 -11.15
C SER A 138 2.89 0.85 -12.60
N SER A 139 3.49 0.07 -13.50
CA SER A 139 3.02 -0.02 -14.88
C SER A 139 1.63 -0.67 -15.02
N SER A 140 1.19 -1.47 -14.05
CA SER A 140 0.01 -2.36 -14.19
C SER A 140 -1.09 -2.14 -13.16
N VAL A 141 -0.82 -1.44 -12.06
CA VAL A 141 -1.74 -1.28 -10.93
C VAL A 141 -1.29 -0.14 -10.02
N VAL A 142 -2.24 0.48 -9.32
CA VAL A 142 -1.96 1.35 -8.18
C VAL A 142 -2.14 0.56 -6.87
N THR A 143 -1.12 0.59 -6.01
CA THR A 143 -1.13 -0.10 -4.72
C THR A 143 -0.90 0.85 -3.56
N LEU A 144 -1.60 0.60 -2.46
CA LEU A 144 -1.31 1.21 -1.16
C LEU A 144 -0.57 0.19 -0.30
N THR A 145 0.59 0.58 0.22
CA THR A 145 1.36 -0.21 1.17
C THR A 145 1.37 0.49 2.52
N VAL A 146 1.12 -0.25 3.59
CA VAL A 146 1.28 0.22 4.97
C VAL A 146 2.35 -0.61 5.65
N LEU A 147 3.34 0.05 6.23
CA LEU A 147 4.44 -0.55 6.97
C LEU A 147 4.29 -0.29 8.47
N GLN A 148 4.62 -1.31 9.28
CA GLN A 148 4.83 -1.13 10.71
C GLN A 148 6.03 -0.23 10.98
N GLU A 149 6.11 0.31 12.21
CA GLU A 149 7.17 1.22 12.67
C GLU A 149 8.58 0.72 12.35
N ARG A 150 8.91 -0.54 12.70
CA ARG A 150 10.26 -1.09 12.45
C ARG A 150 10.65 -1.07 10.97
N TYR A 151 9.72 -1.38 10.07
CA TYR A 151 10.00 -1.38 8.63
C TYR A 151 10.05 0.05 8.09
N ALA A 152 9.18 0.94 8.60
CA ALA A 152 9.25 2.36 8.29
C ALA A 152 10.60 2.99 8.70
N ASP A 153 11.17 2.59 9.84
CA ASP A 153 12.49 3.06 10.29
C ASP A 153 13.63 2.59 9.38
N ILE A 154 13.54 1.37 8.83
CA ILE A 154 14.51 0.87 7.85
C ILE A 154 14.45 1.75 6.60
N GLU A 155 13.26 1.99 6.04
CA GLU A 155 13.06 2.86 4.88
C GLU A 155 13.60 4.28 5.14
N ARG A 156 13.27 4.88 6.29
CA ARG A 156 13.79 6.21 6.69
C ARG A 156 15.32 6.24 6.71
N ASN A 157 15.94 5.19 7.25
CA ASN A 157 17.38 5.11 7.36
C ASN A 157 18.04 4.91 5.99
N GLU A 158 17.46 4.09 5.12
CA GLU A 158 17.92 3.91 3.74
C GLU A 158 17.82 5.21 2.93
N GLU A 159 16.68 5.93 3.05
CA GLU A 159 16.49 7.25 2.46
C GLU A 159 17.54 8.26 2.96
N ALA A 160 17.81 8.28 4.27
CA ALA A 160 18.82 9.15 4.87
C ALA A 160 20.25 8.84 4.38
N LEU A 161 20.51 7.59 3.98
CA LEU A 161 21.78 7.15 3.39
C LEU A 161 21.82 7.32 1.86
N GLY A 162 20.73 7.78 1.23
CA GLY A 162 20.62 7.89 -0.23
C GLY A 162 20.57 6.54 -0.94
N ILE A 163 20.21 5.47 -0.22
CA ILE A 163 20.01 4.14 -0.78
C ILE A 163 18.66 4.13 -1.50
N SER A 164 18.64 3.67 -2.75
CA SER A 164 17.41 3.56 -3.52
C SER A 164 16.62 2.32 -3.12
N GLU A 165 15.31 2.45 -2.88
CA GLU A 165 14.37 1.32 -2.69
C GLU A 165 14.39 0.31 -3.87
N SER A 166 14.78 0.76 -5.06
CA SER A 166 14.90 -0.11 -6.25
C SER A 166 16.22 -0.88 -6.30
N ARG A 167 17.02 -0.80 -5.25
CA ARG A 167 18.28 -1.53 -5.15
C ARG A 167 17.94 -3.00 -4.89
N ASP A 168 18.44 -3.87 -5.76
CA ASP A 168 18.49 -5.28 -5.47
C ASP A 168 19.64 -5.54 -4.47
N PRO A 169 19.37 -5.97 -3.23
CA PRO A 169 20.42 -6.27 -2.26
C PRO A 169 21.36 -7.40 -2.72
N GLU A 170 20.95 -8.24 -3.67
CA GLU A 170 21.79 -9.31 -4.24
C GLU A 170 22.77 -8.80 -5.32
N ALA A 171 22.56 -7.61 -5.88
CA ALA A 171 23.42 -7.07 -6.93
C ALA A 171 24.81 -6.64 -6.43
N ASP A 172 24.97 -6.38 -5.12
CA ASP A 172 26.25 -6.01 -4.49
C ASP A 172 27.09 -7.23 -4.04
N LEU A 173 26.62 -8.45 -4.27
CA LEU A 173 27.29 -9.70 -3.87
C LEU A 173 28.08 -10.38 -5.01
N VAL A 174 28.31 -9.68 -6.13
CA VAL A 174 29.05 -10.20 -7.31
C VAL A 174 30.43 -9.59 -7.44
#